data_AF-A0A7S2V1L3-F1
#
_entry.id   AF-A0A7S2V1L3-F1
#
_cell.length_a   1.000
_cell.length_b   1.000
_cell.length_c   1.000
_cell.angle_alpha   90.00
_cell.angle_beta   90.00
_cell.angle_gamma   90.00
#
_symmetry.space_group_name_H-M   'P 1'
#
loop_
_entity.id
_entity.type
_entity.pdbx_description
1 polymer ?
#
loop_
_entity_poly.entity_id
_entity_poly.type
_entity_poly.pdbx_seq_one_letter_code
_entity_poly.pdbx_strand_id
1 'polypeptide(L)'
;QLGYGGIRNSLAIEFDTHYNPEMLEPYQNHIAVHTRGWRHQNEANQSFALGSAVRSVPDLTDGTHTARIRYTTEFDHALLWTGAFESNGYAAHFLENADHKNGALADWGTGLGTMTIWIDDMETPVLTVPLNLDSTLDLHHGRAWVGFTAATGDDTWQVHDILQWTFRSSREDIPMEPAILVNDV
;
A
#
# COMPACT_ATOMS: atom_id res chain seq x y z
N GLN A 1 -11.55 -6.04 -13.19
CA GLN A 1 -11.15 -5.02 -12.19
C GLN A 1 -10.93 -5.73 -10.86
N LEU A 2 -9.77 -5.56 -10.24
CA LEU A 2 -9.51 -6.12 -8.92
C LEU A 2 -10.38 -5.45 -7.85
N GLY A 3 -10.68 -6.19 -6.77
CA GLY A 3 -11.73 -5.78 -5.83
C GLY A 3 -11.46 -4.52 -5.01
N TYR A 4 -10.26 -3.91 -5.09
CA TYR A 4 -9.99 -2.60 -4.50
C TYR A 4 -10.35 -1.42 -5.42
N GLY A 5 -10.60 -1.68 -6.70
CA GLY A 5 -11.01 -0.66 -7.65
C GLY A 5 -12.31 0.02 -7.23
N GLY A 6 -12.37 1.35 -7.30
CA GLY A 6 -13.55 2.12 -6.88
C GLY A 6 -13.56 2.50 -5.38
N ILE A 7 -12.73 1.87 -4.54
CA ILE A 7 -12.64 2.22 -3.12
C ILE A 7 -11.95 3.59 -2.99
N ARG A 8 -12.61 4.53 -2.28
CA ARG A 8 -12.02 5.84 -1.95
C ARG A 8 -11.21 5.73 -0.68
N ASN A 9 -10.20 6.59 -0.52
CA ASN A 9 -9.39 6.63 0.70
C ASN A 9 -8.77 5.27 1.03
N SER A 10 -8.08 4.72 0.04
CA SER A 10 -7.45 3.42 0.14
C SER A 10 -6.07 3.39 -0.48
N LEU A 11 -5.26 2.50 0.08
CA LEU A 11 -3.99 2.04 -0.46
C LEU A 11 -4.11 0.52 -0.63
N ALA A 12 -3.69 0.01 -1.79
CA ALA A 12 -3.66 -1.41 -2.07
C ALA A 12 -2.23 -1.83 -2.44
N ILE A 13 -1.84 -3.01 -1.96
CA ILE A 13 -0.68 -3.74 -2.47
C ILE A 13 -1.24 -4.88 -3.29
N GLU A 14 -1.01 -4.83 -4.59
CA GLU A 14 -1.47 -5.80 -5.56
C GLU A 14 -0.40 -6.88 -5.75
N PHE A 15 -0.84 -8.13 -5.88
CA PHE A 15 -0.05 -9.27 -6.31
C PHE A 15 -0.73 -9.82 -7.54
N ASP A 16 -0.31 -9.36 -8.71
CA ASP A 16 -0.99 -9.63 -9.97
C ASP A 16 -0.37 -10.82 -10.70
N THR A 17 -1.22 -11.75 -11.07
CA THR A 17 -0.90 -12.99 -11.77
C THR A 17 -1.27 -12.96 -13.25
N HIS A 18 -1.98 -11.91 -13.68
CA HIS A 18 -2.51 -11.78 -15.03
C HIS A 18 -1.93 -10.56 -15.74
N TYR A 19 -2.06 -10.54 -17.07
CA TYR A 19 -1.61 -9.43 -17.89
C TYR A 19 -2.82 -8.76 -18.55
N ASN A 20 -3.10 -7.54 -18.14
CA ASN A 20 -4.12 -6.67 -18.73
C ASN A 20 -3.46 -5.51 -19.51
N PRO A 21 -3.29 -5.62 -20.85
CA PRO A 21 -2.65 -4.57 -21.65
C PRO A 21 -3.35 -3.21 -21.55
N GLU A 22 -4.67 -3.20 -21.38
CA GLU A 22 -5.48 -2.01 -21.20
C GLU A 22 -5.21 -1.27 -19.88
N MET A 23 -4.62 -1.95 -18.90
CA MET A 23 -4.19 -1.39 -17.62
C MET A 23 -2.74 -0.94 -17.62
N LEU A 24 -2.05 -1.04 -18.77
CA LEU A 24 -0.62 -0.74 -18.94
C LEU A 24 0.28 -1.59 -18.04
N GLU A 25 -0.15 -2.83 -17.79
CA GLU A 25 0.59 -3.78 -16.95
C GLU A 25 1.81 -4.36 -17.65
N PRO A 26 2.82 -4.80 -16.88
CA PRO A 26 3.87 -5.64 -17.41
C PRO A 26 3.31 -7.02 -17.81
N TYR A 27 3.97 -7.68 -18.77
CA TYR A 27 3.57 -9.02 -19.24
C TYR A 27 3.75 -10.14 -18.19
N GLN A 28 4.60 -9.90 -17.19
CA GLN A 28 4.97 -10.88 -16.16
C GLN A 28 4.12 -10.64 -14.90
N ASN A 29 4.07 -11.64 -14.01
CA ASN A 29 3.54 -11.42 -12.66
C ASN A 29 4.26 -10.25 -12.02
N HIS A 30 3.50 -9.45 -11.28
CA HIS A 30 4.03 -8.22 -10.71
C HIS A 30 3.40 -7.91 -9.36
N ILE A 31 4.09 -7.07 -8.60
CA ILE A 31 3.59 -6.53 -7.34
C ILE A 31 3.60 -5.03 -7.47
N ALA A 32 2.49 -4.37 -7.14
CA ALA A 32 2.36 -2.93 -7.27
C ALA A 32 1.69 -2.29 -6.05
N VAL A 33 2.04 -1.02 -5.79
CA VAL A 33 1.43 -0.21 -4.72
C VAL A 33 0.51 0.83 -5.35
N HIS A 34 -0.80 0.61 -5.25
CA HIS A 34 -1.83 1.47 -5.86
C HIS A 34 -2.52 2.36 -4.83
N THR A 35 -2.55 3.66 -5.12
CA THR A 35 -3.41 4.60 -4.41
C THR A 35 -3.64 5.83 -5.26
N ARG A 36 -4.80 6.47 -5.04
CA ARG A 36 -5.08 7.83 -5.53
C ARG A 36 -5.41 8.77 -4.38
N GLY A 37 -4.86 8.43 -3.20
CA GLY A 37 -5.05 9.13 -1.95
C GLY A 37 -6.49 9.07 -1.43
N TRP A 38 -6.80 9.96 -0.50
CA TRP A 38 -8.13 10.08 0.10
C TRP A 38 -9.20 10.69 -0.80
N ARG A 39 -8.81 11.37 -1.88
CA ARG A 39 -9.70 12.16 -2.75
C ARG A 39 -10.39 11.36 -3.83
N HIS A 40 -9.67 10.42 -4.41
CA HIS A 40 -10.10 9.70 -5.60
C HIS A 40 -10.35 8.23 -5.29
N GLN A 41 -11.13 7.60 -6.17
CA GLN A 41 -11.30 6.15 -6.14
C GLN A 41 -10.01 5.50 -6.61
N ASN A 42 -9.59 4.43 -5.94
CA ASN A 42 -8.42 3.67 -6.33
C ASN A 42 -8.68 2.90 -7.63
N GLU A 43 -7.63 2.65 -8.40
CA GLU A 43 -7.69 2.02 -9.72
C GLU A 43 -6.46 1.13 -9.93
N ALA A 44 -6.66 -0.02 -10.58
CA ALA A 44 -5.60 -0.99 -10.87
C ALA A 44 -4.73 -0.60 -12.09
N ASN A 45 -5.11 0.45 -12.84
CA ASN A 45 -4.27 0.90 -13.95
C ASN A 45 -2.89 1.33 -13.43
N GLN A 46 -1.82 0.81 -14.05
CA GLN A 46 -0.44 1.04 -13.60
C GLN A 46 0.00 2.50 -13.65
N SER A 47 -0.73 3.36 -14.36
CA SER A 47 -0.51 4.82 -14.31
C SER A 47 -0.77 5.43 -12.92
N PHE A 48 -1.47 4.71 -12.04
CA PHE A 48 -1.78 5.12 -10.67
C PHE A 48 -1.04 4.28 -9.60
N ALA A 49 -0.05 3.51 -10.01
CA ALA A 49 0.87 2.83 -9.09
C ALA A 49 1.98 3.80 -8.64
N LEU A 50 2.21 3.89 -7.34
CA LEU A 50 3.37 4.58 -6.78
C LEU A 50 4.69 3.83 -7.09
N GLY A 51 4.61 2.54 -7.35
CA GLY A 51 5.73 1.71 -7.76
C GLY A 51 5.24 0.30 -8.10
N SER A 52 5.97 -0.39 -8.97
CA SER A 52 5.68 -1.75 -9.39
C SER A 52 6.98 -2.53 -9.58
N ALA A 53 6.98 -3.79 -9.18
CA ALA A 53 8.11 -4.70 -9.29
C ALA A 53 7.73 -5.90 -10.15
N VAL A 54 8.57 -6.19 -11.14
CA VAL A 54 8.56 -7.43 -11.95
C VAL A 54 9.79 -8.28 -11.69
N ARG A 55 10.87 -7.65 -11.22
CA ARG A 55 12.12 -8.35 -10.93
C ARG A 55 12.05 -9.00 -9.56
N SER A 56 12.59 -10.21 -9.48
CA SER A 56 12.60 -10.99 -8.23
C SER A 56 11.21 -11.33 -7.70
N VAL A 57 10.16 -11.11 -8.48
CA VAL A 57 8.81 -11.62 -8.21
C VAL A 57 8.79 -13.07 -8.68
N PRO A 58 8.45 -14.05 -7.82
CA PRO A 58 8.31 -15.44 -8.21
C PRO A 58 7.11 -15.62 -9.15
N ASP A 59 6.97 -16.80 -9.72
CA ASP A 59 5.71 -17.18 -10.36
C ASP A 59 4.63 -17.26 -9.27
N LEU A 60 3.64 -16.37 -9.36
CA LEU A 60 2.52 -16.26 -8.43
C LEU A 60 1.29 -17.03 -8.91
N THR A 61 1.36 -17.67 -10.09
CA THR A 61 0.18 -18.28 -10.72
C THR A 61 -0.24 -19.60 -10.08
N ASP A 62 0.66 -20.24 -9.34
CA ASP A 62 0.44 -21.47 -8.59
C ASP A 62 1.39 -21.55 -7.39
N GLY A 63 1.02 -22.36 -6.40
CA GLY A 63 1.83 -22.60 -5.20
C GLY A 63 1.40 -21.80 -3.97
N THR A 64 2.22 -21.90 -2.93
CA THR A 64 2.01 -21.18 -1.67
C THR A 64 3.13 -20.17 -1.48
N HIS A 65 2.74 -18.91 -1.33
CA HIS A 65 3.67 -17.81 -1.13
C HIS A 65 3.55 -17.19 0.25
N THR A 66 4.65 -16.60 0.73
CA THR A 66 4.65 -15.81 1.97
C THR A 66 4.96 -14.37 1.65
N ALA A 67 4.04 -13.46 1.96
CA ALA A 67 4.24 -12.03 1.79
C ALA A 67 4.47 -11.33 3.14
N ARG A 68 5.35 -10.32 3.15
CA ARG A 68 5.49 -9.39 4.26
C ARG A 68 5.42 -7.97 3.72
N ILE A 69 4.55 -7.15 4.32
CA ILE A 69 4.50 -5.72 4.08
C ILE A 69 4.87 -5.01 5.37
N ARG A 70 5.82 -4.08 5.29
CA ARG A 70 6.21 -3.22 6.42
C ARG A 70 6.11 -1.77 6.01
N TYR A 71 5.52 -0.97 6.89
CA TYR A 71 5.58 0.48 6.81
C TYR A 71 6.42 1.03 7.97
N THR A 72 7.29 1.98 7.69
CA THR A 72 7.98 2.81 8.69
C THR A 72 7.66 4.28 8.44
N THR A 73 7.50 5.05 9.51
CA THR A 73 7.24 6.49 9.43
C THR A 73 8.47 7.29 9.01
N GLU A 74 9.65 6.68 9.06
CA GLU A 74 10.91 7.26 8.63
C GLU A 74 11.33 6.70 7.26
N PHE A 75 11.93 7.58 6.47
CA PHE A 75 12.51 7.22 5.19
C PHE A 75 13.85 6.51 5.42
N ASP A 76 13.92 5.23 5.04
CA ASP A 76 15.15 4.46 5.12
C ASP A 76 15.97 4.63 3.84
N HIS A 77 17.00 5.48 3.90
CA HIS A 77 17.87 5.74 2.77
C HIS A 77 18.74 4.54 2.36
N ALA A 78 18.91 3.53 3.22
CA ALA A 78 19.68 2.35 2.87
C ALA A 78 18.96 1.53 1.78
N LEU A 79 17.63 1.62 1.71
CA LEU A 79 16.82 0.89 0.75
C LEU A 79 17.02 1.37 -0.69
N LEU A 80 17.50 2.60 -0.90
CA LEU A 80 17.86 3.13 -2.24
C LEU A 80 18.88 2.24 -2.97
N TRP A 81 19.67 1.48 -2.23
CA TRP A 81 20.76 0.66 -2.77
C TRP A 81 20.41 -0.83 -2.89
N THR A 82 19.20 -1.22 -2.50
CA THR A 82 18.75 -2.63 -2.55
C THR A 82 18.31 -3.08 -3.94
N GLY A 83 18.09 -2.13 -4.86
CA GLY A 83 17.50 -2.40 -6.17
C GLY A 83 15.99 -2.63 -6.15
N ALA A 84 15.35 -2.59 -4.97
CA ALA A 84 13.91 -2.69 -4.80
C ALA A 84 13.21 -1.33 -4.73
N PHE A 85 13.96 -0.24 -4.60
CA PHE A 85 13.40 1.10 -4.56
C PHE A 85 12.88 1.52 -5.94
N GLU A 86 11.59 1.76 -6.01
CA GLU A 86 10.92 2.18 -7.24
C GLU A 86 10.31 3.58 -7.07
N SER A 87 10.42 4.38 -8.12
CA SER A 87 9.78 5.67 -8.23
C SER A 87 9.53 5.99 -9.70
N ASN A 88 8.38 6.58 -9.99
CA ASN A 88 7.95 6.91 -11.33
C ASN A 88 7.33 8.32 -11.38
N GLY A 89 6.94 8.77 -12.57
CA GLY A 89 6.34 10.09 -12.75
C GLY A 89 5.04 10.29 -11.95
N TYR A 90 4.24 9.23 -11.77
CA TYR A 90 3.05 9.30 -10.94
C TYR A 90 3.40 9.43 -9.46
N ALA A 91 4.38 8.68 -8.96
CA ALA A 91 4.86 8.80 -7.59
C ALA A 91 5.37 10.22 -7.32
N ALA A 92 6.23 10.77 -8.18
CA ALA A 92 6.70 12.15 -8.06
C ALA A 92 5.53 13.15 -8.06
N HIS A 93 4.61 13.03 -9.01
CA HIS A 93 3.41 13.87 -9.07
C HIS A 93 2.53 13.71 -7.82
N PHE A 94 2.33 12.49 -7.32
CA PHE A 94 1.53 12.21 -6.15
C PHE A 94 2.16 12.80 -4.88
N LEU A 95 3.48 12.76 -4.77
CA LEU A 95 4.23 13.33 -3.65
C LEU A 95 4.25 14.87 -3.69
N GLU A 96 4.39 15.47 -4.87
CA GLU A 96 4.53 16.92 -5.04
C GLU A 96 3.18 17.65 -5.12
N ASN A 97 2.17 17.02 -5.74
CA ASN A 97 0.85 17.61 -6.00
C ASN A 97 -0.28 16.93 -5.19
N ALA A 98 0.04 16.21 -4.12
CA ALA A 98 -0.98 15.89 -3.11
C ALA A 98 -1.46 17.20 -2.50
N ASP A 99 -2.62 17.67 -2.97
CA ASP A 99 -3.33 18.81 -2.39
C ASP A 99 -3.35 18.67 -0.86
N HIS A 100 -3.19 19.79 -0.19
CA HIS A 100 -3.03 19.82 1.26
C HIS A 100 -4.38 19.55 1.93
N LYS A 101 -4.48 18.56 2.81
CA LYS A 101 -5.69 18.41 3.64
C LYS A 101 -5.97 19.69 4.46
N ASN A 102 -4.92 20.46 4.77
CA ASN A 102 -4.95 21.66 5.61
C ASN A 102 -4.46 22.97 4.92
N GLY A 103 -4.09 22.97 3.64
CA GLY A 103 -3.58 24.12 2.88
C GLY A 103 -2.18 24.65 3.28
N ALA A 104 -1.08 24.32 2.55
CA ALA A 104 0.27 24.99 2.62
C ALA A 104 1.31 24.35 1.65
N LEU A 105 2.58 24.12 2.05
CA LEU A 105 3.63 23.39 1.31
C LEU A 105 3.27 21.89 1.20
N ALA A 106 3.86 21.15 0.24
CA ALA A 106 3.67 19.70 0.03
C ALA A 106 3.35 18.99 1.35
N ASP A 107 2.22 18.27 1.45
CA ASP A 107 1.71 17.61 2.68
C ASP A 107 2.73 16.64 3.34
N TRP A 108 3.88 16.47 2.68
CA TRP A 108 5.00 15.60 2.98
C TRP A 108 6.24 16.35 3.50
N GLY A 109 6.16 17.69 3.64
CA GLY A 109 7.09 18.46 4.47
C GLY A 109 7.00 18.12 5.96
N THR A 110 6.02 17.30 6.34
CA THR A 110 5.81 16.71 7.68
C THR A 110 6.63 15.42 7.89
N GLY A 111 7.17 14.83 6.83
CA GLY A 111 7.95 13.60 6.87
C GLY A 111 7.65 12.67 5.70
N LEU A 112 8.63 11.82 5.38
CA LEU A 112 8.52 10.76 4.39
C LEU A 112 8.72 9.42 5.08
N GLY A 113 7.77 8.50 4.92
CA GLY A 113 7.91 7.13 5.38
C GLY A 113 8.33 6.18 4.26
N THR A 114 8.45 4.90 4.58
CA THR A 114 8.81 3.86 3.61
C THR A 114 7.90 2.66 3.75
N MET A 115 7.36 2.22 2.62
CA MET A 115 6.67 0.95 2.49
C MET A 115 7.58 -0.05 1.78
N THR A 116 7.77 -1.22 2.38
CA THR A 116 8.63 -2.27 1.84
C THR A 116 7.87 -3.58 1.81
N ILE A 117 8.00 -4.29 0.68
CA ILE A 117 7.32 -5.55 0.39
C ILE A 117 8.37 -6.64 0.11
N TRP A 118 8.16 -7.80 0.73
CA TRP A 118 8.89 -9.04 0.50
C TRP A 118 7.90 -10.13 0.07
N ILE A 119 8.33 -11.02 -0.81
CA ILE A 119 7.59 -12.21 -1.23
C ILE A 119 8.56 -13.38 -1.29
N ASP A 120 8.22 -14.47 -0.62
CA ASP A 120 9.00 -15.71 -0.43
C ASP A 120 10.39 -15.52 0.23
N ASP A 121 11.30 -14.80 -0.41
CA ASP A 121 12.55 -14.34 0.23
C ASP A 121 12.24 -13.20 1.22
N MET A 122 12.45 -13.48 2.51
CA MET A 122 12.23 -12.52 3.60
C MET A 122 13.50 -11.72 3.98
N GLU A 123 14.60 -11.91 3.26
CA GLU A 123 15.83 -11.12 3.43
C GLU A 123 15.84 -9.94 2.46
N THR A 124 15.62 -10.20 1.17
CA THR A 124 15.69 -9.18 0.11
C THR A 124 14.30 -8.66 -0.27
N PRO A 125 14.02 -7.35 -0.14
CA PRO A 125 12.74 -6.81 -0.57
C PRO A 125 12.60 -6.87 -2.10
N VAL A 126 11.37 -7.02 -2.58
CA VAL A 126 11.05 -6.97 -4.02
C VAL A 126 10.56 -5.60 -4.47
N LEU A 127 9.93 -4.85 -3.56
CA LEU A 127 9.43 -3.50 -3.84
C LEU A 127 9.54 -2.61 -2.61
N THR A 128 10.05 -1.40 -2.81
CA THR A 128 10.09 -0.33 -1.83
C THR A 128 9.54 0.94 -2.45
N VAL A 129 8.55 1.55 -1.80
CA VAL A 129 7.90 2.79 -2.25
C VAL A 129 7.96 3.82 -1.12
N PRO A 130 8.43 5.05 -1.40
CA PRO A 130 8.37 6.13 -0.44
C PRO A 130 6.92 6.61 -0.29
N LEU A 131 6.35 6.55 0.92
CA LEU A 131 5.04 7.14 1.19
C LEU A 131 4.83 7.63 2.65
N ASN A 132 3.93 8.59 2.86
CA ASN A 132 3.48 9.10 4.14
C ASN A 132 2.01 8.70 4.27
N LEU A 133 1.72 7.69 5.11
CA LEU A 133 0.36 7.15 5.22
C LEU A 133 -0.64 8.16 5.76
N ASP A 134 -0.23 9.07 6.65
CA ASP A 134 -1.10 10.06 7.26
C ASP A 134 -1.51 11.15 6.25
N SER A 135 -0.59 11.53 5.37
CA SER A 135 -0.87 12.45 4.26
C SER A 135 -1.59 11.76 3.08
N THR A 136 -1.38 10.45 2.90
CA THR A 136 -1.98 9.67 1.82
C THR A 136 -3.45 9.37 2.09
N LEU A 137 -3.80 9.01 3.33
CA LEU A 137 -5.13 8.55 3.72
C LEU A 137 -5.76 9.49 4.75
N ASP A 138 -7.08 9.70 4.65
CA ASP A 138 -7.87 10.31 5.71
C ASP A 138 -8.09 9.28 6.83
N LEU A 139 -7.16 9.25 7.79
CA LEU A 139 -7.18 8.32 8.91
C LEU A 139 -8.05 8.83 10.06
N HIS A 140 -8.94 7.99 10.58
CA HIS A 140 -9.79 8.33 11.72
C HIS A 140 -9.07 8.02 13.05
N HIS A 141 -8.43 9.03 13.64
CA HIS A 141 -7.54 8.89 14.81
C HIS A 141 -6.37 7.92 14.57
N GLY A 142 -5.77 7.99 13.37
CA GLY A 142 -4.68 7.10 12.95
C GLY A 142 -5.13 5.68 12.62
N ARG A 143 -6.43 5.44 12.43
CA ARG A 143 -6.99 4.12 12.09
C ARG A 143 -7.47 4.05 10.65
N ALA A 144 -7.33 2.86 10.09
CA ALA A 144 -7.91 2.42 8.83
C ALA A 144 -8.37 0.96 8.95
N TRP A 145 -9.24 0.54 8.05
CA TRP A 145 -9.52 -0.88 7.85
C TRP A 145 -8.36 -1.52 7.07
N VAL A 146 -7.96 -2.72 7.47
CA VAL A 146 -6.92 -3.51 6.81
C VAL A 146 -7.48 -4.90 6.55
N GLY A 147 -7.22 -5.44 5.36
CA GLY A 147 -7.73 -6.75 4.96
C GLY A 147 -7.28 -7.13 3.55
N PHE A 148 -7.99 -8.08 2.97
CA PHE A 148 -7.70 -8.63 1.65
C PHE A 148 -8.91 -8.49 0.74
N THR A 149 -8.62 -8.41 -0.55
CA THR A 149 -9.61 -8.56 -1.62
C THR A 149 -8.97 -9.34 -2.75
N ALA A 150 -9.77 -10.06 -3.51
CA ALA A 150 -9.32 -10.82 -4.67
C ALA A 150 -10.39 -10.77 -5.76
N ALA A 151 -10.01 -11.09 -7.00
CA ALA A 151 -10.92 -11.26 -8.11
C ALA A 151 -10.37 -12.34 -9.05
N THR A 152 -11.26 -12.93 -9.85
CA THR A 152 -10.88 -13.83 -10.95
C THR A 152 -11.27 -13.19 -12.28
N GLY A 153 -10.69 -13.66 -13.39
CA GLY A 153 -11.06 -13.25 -14.74
C GLY A 153 -12.15 -14.13 -15.34
N ASP A 154 -12.67 -13.69 -16.50
CA ASP A 154 -13.68 -14.43 -17.26
C ASP A 154 -13.10 -15.70 -17.91
N ASP A 155 -11.87 -15.59 -18.46
CA ASP A 155 -11.19 -16.68 -19.17
C ASP A 155 -10.06 -17.34 -18.36
N THR A 156 -9.65 -16.71 -17.25
CA THR A 156 -8.58 -17.21 -16.35
C THR A 156 -9.06 -17.13 -14.91
N TRP A 157 -9.00 -18.24 -14.18
CA TRP A 157 -9.45 -18.32 -12.80
C TRP A 157 -8.38 -18.92 -11.90
N GLN A 158 -8.32 -18.41 -10.68
CA GLN A 158 -7.41 -18.85 -9.62
C GLN A 158 -8.12 -18.82 -8.28
N VAL A 159 -7.77 -19.77 -7.40
CA VAL A 159 -8.22 -19.76 -6.01
C VAL A 159 -7.27 -18.89 -5.20
N HIS A 160 -7.83 -18.00 -4.38
CA HIS A 160 -7.06 -17.08 -3.54
C HIS A 160 -7.32 -17.40 -2.07
N ASP A 161 -6.48 -18.26 -1.49
CA ASP A 161 -6.62 -18.71 -0.10
C ASP A 161 -5.64 -17.99 0.83
N ILE A 162 -6.16 -17.41 1.92
CA ILE A 162 -5.33 -16.87 3.01
C ILE A 162 -5.15 -17.94 4.09
N LEU A 163 -4.00 -18.60 4.07
CA LEU A 163 -3.70 -19.68 5.01
C LEU A 163 -3.32 -19.18 6.42
N GLN A 164 -2.67 -18.01 6.49
CA GLN A 164 -2.26 -17.37 7.73
C GLN A 164 -2.17 -15.86 7.54
N TRP A 165 -2.59 -15.12 8.57
CA TRP A 165 -2.43 -13.67 8.60
C TRP A 165 -1.97 -13.20 9.98
N THR A 166 -1.03 -12.25 10.00
CA THR A 166 -0.61 -11.53 11.21
C THR A 166 -0.47 -10.06 10.88
N PHE A 167 -1.06 -9.21 11.71
CA PHE A 167 -1.00 -7.76 11.58
C PHE A 167 -0.52 -7.15 12.90
N ARG A 168 0.40 -6.19 12.80
CA ARG A 168 0.87 -5.38 13.93
C ARG A 168 0.89 -3.91 13.53
N SER A 169 0.44 -3.05 14.43
CA SER A 169 0.52 -1.60 14.28
C SER A 169 1.26 -1.02 15.48
N SER A 170 2.08 0.01 15.24
CA SER A 170 2.74 0.79 16.29
C SER A 170 1.85 1.88 16.90
N ARG A 171 0.61 2.04 16.41
CA ARG A 171 -0.34 2.99 16.97
C ARG A 171 -0.78 2.54 18.36
N GLU A 172 -0.60 3.42 19.34
CA GLU A 172 -1.16 3.28 20.69
C GLU A 172 -2.45 4.12 20.81
N ASP A 173 -3.48 3.58 21.48
CA ASP A 173 -4.64 4.38 21.87
C ASP A 173 -4.26 5.33 23.01
N ILE A 174 -4.81 6.54 22.99
CA ILE A 174 -4.72 7.44 24.15
C ILE A 174 -5.48 6.75 25.30
N PRO A 175 -4.89 6.59 26.49
CA PRO A 175 -5.58 6.02 27.64
C PRO A 175 -6.89 6.75 27.90
N MET A 176 -8.01 6.04 27.91
CA MET A 176 -9.29 6.63 28.28
C MET A 176 -9.35 6.69 29.81
N GLU A 177 -9.06 7.84 30.39
CA GLU A 177 -9.33 8.07 31.81
C GLU A 177 -10.86 8.09 32.01
N PRO A 178 -11.43 7.23 32.88
CA PRO A 178 -12.85 7.25 33.15
C PRO A 178 -13.25 8.63 33.69
N ALA A 179 -14.42 9.13 33.28
CA ALA A 179 -14.95 10.37 33.82
C ALA A 179 -15.02 10.27 35.35
N ILE A 180 -14.52 11.30 36.05
CA ILE A 180 -14.64 11.40 37.51
C ILE A 180 -16.13 11.43 37.83
N LEU A 181 -16.65 10.36 38.43
CA LEU A 181 -17.98 10.37 39.04
C LEU A 181 -17.92 11.27 40.26
N VAL A 182 -18.26 12.54 40.10
CA VAL A 182 -18.61 13.40 41.22
C VAL A 182 -20.01 12.99 41.63
N ASN A 183 -20.12 12.15 42.66
CA ASN A 183 -21.39 11.93 43.31
C ASN A 183 -21.74 13.24 44.03
N ASP A 184 -22.75 13.96 43.52
CA ASP A 184 -23.33 15.10 44.21
C ASP A 184 -23.86 14.63 45.58
N VAL A 185 -23.32 15.25 46.64
CA VAL A 185 -23.66 15.05 48.06
C VAL A 185 -25.01 15.68 48.44
#